data_AF-A0A6I5ETZ4-F1
#
_entry.id   AF-A0A6I5ETZ4-F1
#
_cell.length_a   1.000
_cell.length_b   1.000
_cell.length_c   1.000
_cell.angle_alpha   90.00
_cell.angle_beta   90.00
_cell.angle_gamma   90.00
#
_symmetry.space_group_name_H-M   'P 1'
#
loop_
_entity.id
_entity.type
_entity.pdbx_description
1 polymer ?
#
loop_
_entity_poly.entity_id
_entity_poly.type
_entity_poly.pdbx_seq_one_letter_code
_entity_poly.pdbx_strand_id
1 'polypeptide(L)'
;MAAVGPYGVRPGHALITMVEPHPGHEYAYNRWYEDDHYYAGAMAMPWMSAGRRWVATKDLQELRYPETSAVAQPVGTGCYLSTYWVTEGRYDEHMKWTVAINKRLNRDGRVYRGRTHVFTAFQDHEATVYRDGAAGPRDFHALDHPYEGLVLQVVDAEGPEGRAELLEWLRSRHLPERLKGSPTALVTVFRPTPLPGDRMTYVKQVEGVETRLTLLWFLQEDPRACWDAHFAGLGAAVAEAGLGRVELVAPFIPTVPGTDLYVDRLR
;
A
#
# COMPACT_ATOMS: atom_id res chain seq x y z
N MET A 1 -1.84 -26.15 1.17
CA MET A 1 -2.19 -26.95 -0.04
C MET A 1 -3.49 -26.41 -0.61
N ALA A 2 -3.66 -26.34 -1.93
CA ALA A 2 -4.89 -25.81 -2.53
C ALA A 2 -6.15 -26.68 -2.34
N ALA A 3 -5.98 -27.94 -1.96
CA ALA A 3 -7.10 -28.86 -1.72
C ALA A 3 -7.85 -28.62 -0.39
N VAL A 4 -7.33 -27.79 0.51
CA VAL A 4 -7.89 -27.55 1.85
C VAL A 4 -7.73 -26.08 2.24
N GLY A 5 -8.63 -25.55 3.09
CA GLY A 5 -8.59 -24.15 3.53
C GLY A 5 -9.30 -23.17 2.58
N PRO A 6 -9.41 -21.88 2.93
CA PRO A 6 -10.18 -20.92 2.13
C PRO A 6 -9.63 -20.75 0.71
N TYR A 7 -10.54 -20.60 -0.25
CA TYR A 7 -10.22 -20.37 -1.66
C TYR A 7 -11.27 -19.45 -2.28
N GLY A 8 -11.27 -18.20 -1.83
CA GLY A 8 -12.16 -17.15 -2.29
C GLY A 8 -11.41 -16.04 -3.01
N VAL A 9 -12.16 -15.10 -3.58
CA VAL A 9 -11.61 -13.92 -4.25
C VAL A 9 -11.24 -12.79 -3.28
N ARG A 10 -11.71 -12.87 -2.02
CA ARG A 10 -11.55 -11.79 -1.04
C ARG A 10 -10.07 -11.55 -0.72
N PRO A 11 -9.59 -10.29 -0.80
CA PRO A 11 -8.27 -9.94 -0.28
C PRO A 11 -8.32 -10.01 1.25
N GLY A 12 -7.73 -11.04 1.85
CA GLY A 12 -7.66 -11.12 3.31
C GLY A 12 -6.40 -10.47 3.88
N HIS A 13 -5.36 -10.33 3.05
CA HIS A 13 -4.14 -9.62 3.42
C HIS A 13 -3.58 -8.88 2.21
N ALA A 14 -2.67 -7.95 2.46
CA ALA A 14 -1.93 -7.27 1.43
C ALA A 14 -0.43 -7.18 1.77
N LEU A 15 0.43 -7.24 0.76
CA LEU A 15 1.77 -6.69 0.84
C LEU A 15 1.73 -5.27 0.26
N ILE A 16 2.05 -4.28 1.09
CA ILE A 16 2.13 -2.88 0.68
C ILE A 16 3.58 -2.43 0.89
N THR A 17 4.24 -2.04 -0.20
CA THR A 17 5.66 -1.66 -0.20
C THR A 17 5.90 -0.35 -0.92
N MET A 18 6.25 0.68 -0.17
CA MET A 18 6.72 1.98 -0.65
C MET A 18 8.24 2.04 -0.58
N VAL A 19 8.87 2.36 -1.70
CA VAL A 19 10.31 2.24 -1.90
C VAL A 19 10.86 3.50 -2.55
N GLU A 20 12.05 3.85 -2.12
CA GLU A 20 12.86 4.94 -2.62
C GLU A 20 14.13 4.38 -3.27
N PRO A 21 14.30 4.44 -4.60
CA PRO A 21 15.59 4.20 -5.23
C PRO A 21 16.61 5.23 -4.75
N HIS A 22 17.87 4.83 -4.59
CA HIS A 22 18.93 5.80 -4.31
C HIS A 22 19.15 6.72 -5.53
N PRO A 23 19.60 7.97 -5.35
CA PRO A 23 19.87 8.86 -6.48
C PRO A 23 20.79 8.22 -7.54
N GLY A 24 20.36 8.22 -8.80
CA GLY A 24 21.06 7.58 -9.93
C GLY A 24 20.70 6.11 -10.13
N HIS A 25 19.87 5.53 -9.27
CA HIS A 25 19.41 4.13 -9.35
C HIS A 25 17.96 4.00 -9.85
N GLU A 26 17.29 5.10 -10.19
CA GLU A 26 15.86 5.13 -10.54
C GLU A 26 15.51 4.16 -11.68
N TYR A 27 16.23 4.27 -12.81
CA TYR A 27 16.04 3.40 -13.97
C TYR A 27 16.33 1.94 -13.66
N ALA A 28 17.49 1.66 -13.05
CA ALA A 28 17.93 0.31 -12.77
C ALA A 28 17.02 -0.39 -11.73
N TYR A 29 16.53 0.35 -10.74
CA TYR A 29 15.50 -0.13 -9.83
C TYR A 29 14.19 -0.41 -10.57
N ASN A 30 13.72 0.50 -11.43
CA ASN A 30 12.47 0.31 -12.17
C ASN A 30 12.52 -0.97 -13.02
N ARG A 31 13.57 -1.13 -13.83
CA ARG A 31 13.76 -2.32 -14.68
C ARG A 31 13.87 -3.59 -13.86
N TRP A 32 14.70 -3.60 -12.81
CA TRP A 32 14.80 -4.77 -11.94
C TRP A 32 13.46 -5.14 -11.31
N TYR A 33 12.69 -4.14 -10.86
CA TYR A 33 11.42 -4.40 -10.21
C TYR A 33 10.40 -4.95 -11.19
N GLU A 34 10.21 -4.33 -12.36
CA GLU A 34 9.23 -4.80 -13.35
C GLU A 34 9.61 -6.11 -14.01
N ASP A 35 10.86 -6.25 -14.42
CA ASP A 35 11.28 -7.38 -15.25
C ASP A 35 11.54 -8.65 -14.42
N ASP A 36 11.84 -8.50 -13.11
CA ASP A 36 12.20 -9.62 -12.26
C ASP A 36 11.44 -9.65 -10.94
N HIS A 37 11.62 -8.63 -10.09
CA HIS A 37 11.18 -8.71 -8.69
C HIS A 37 9.67 -8.83 -8.53
N TYR A 38 8.91 -8.09 -9.33
CA TYR A 38 7.46 -8.09 -9.30
C TYR A 38 6.90 -9.49 -9.55
N TYR A 39 7.50 -10.24 -10.46
CA TYR A 39 7.06 -11.59 -10.78
C TYR A 39 7.70 -12.63 -9.85
N ALA A 40 9.02 -12.77 -9.89
CA ALA A 40 9.71 -13.84 -9.19
C ALA A 40 9.79 -13.64 -7.67
N GLY A 41 9.76 -12.38 -7.21
CA GLY A 41 9.76 -12.01 -5.81
C GLY A 41 8.39 -11.77 -5.21
N ALA A 42 7.32 -11.76 -6.02
CA ALA A 42 5.95 -11.58 -5.54
C ALA A 42 4.91 -12.43 -6.29
N MET A 43 4.55 -12.10 -7.53
CA MET A 43 3.38 -12.71 -8.21
C MET A 43 3.48 -14.21 -8.46
N ALA A 44 4.68 -14.78 -8.56
CA ALA A 44 4.89 -16.22 -8.69
C ALA A 44 4.69 -16.98 -7.37
N MET A 45 4.61 -16.28 -6.23
CA MET A 45 4.37 -16.90 -4.94
C MET A 45 2.91 -17.36 -4.83
N PRO A 46 2.65 -18.58 -4.32
CA PRO A 46 1.29 -19.02 -4.06
C PRO A 46 0.49 -18.03 -3.21
N TRP A 47 -0.80 -17.93 -3.51
CA TRP A 47 -1.78 -17.11 -2.80
C TRP A 47 -1.69 -15.60 -3.04
N MET A 48 -0.71 -15.11 -3.82
CA MET A 48 -0.70 -13.73 -4.31
C MET A 48 -1.62 -13.61 -5.53
N SER A 49 -2.86 -13.16 -5.36
CA SER A 49 -3.89 -13.22 -6.41
C SER A 49 -3.86 -12.04 -7.38
N ALA A 50 -3.37 -10.88 -6.94
CA ALA A 50 -3.28 -9.68 -7.77
C ALA A 50 -2.13 -8.79 -7.30
N GLY A 51 -1.64 -7.93 -8.19
CA GLY A 51 -0.60 -6.96 -7.90
C GLY A 51 -0.78 -5.71 -8.74
N ARG A 52 -0.27 -4.57 -8.26
CA ARG A 52 -0.09 -3.36 -9.08
C ARG A 52 1.06 -2.52 -8.57
N ARG A 53 1.72 -1.82 -9.50
CA ARG A 53 2.74 -0.82 -9.23
C ARG A 53 2.20 0.58 -9.48
N TRP A 54 2.67 1.51 -8.65
CA TRP A 54 2.30 2.91 -8.68
C TRP A 54 3.56 3.76 -8.50
N VAL A 55 3.52 4.98 -8.99
CA VAL A 55 4.61 5.94 -8.96
C VAL A 55 4.11 7.32 -8.57
N ALA A 56 4.89 8.01 -7.78
CA ALA A 56 4.72 9.41 -7.47
C ALA A 56 5.83 10.20 -8.18
N THR A 57 5.46 10.90 -9.24
CA THR A 57 6.29 11.94 -9.84
C THR A 57 6.56 13.05 -8.82
N LYS A 58 7.57 13.90 -9.07
CA LYS A 58 8.02 14.91 -8.12
C LYS A 58 6.88 15.83 -7.63
N ASP A 59 6.02 16.27 -8.54
CA ASP A 59 4.80 17.03 -8.23
C ASP A 59 3.82 16.28 -7.31
N LEU A 60 3.65 14.96 -7.48
CA LEU A 60 2.86 14.13 -6.55
C LEU A 60 3.52 13.98 -5.18
N GLN A 61 4.86 13.91 -5.14
CA GLN A 61 5.60 13.84 -3.89
C GLN A 61 5.46 15.14 -3.08
N GLU A 62 5.30 16.28 -3.74
CA GLU A 62 5.14 17.60 -3.10
C GLU A 62 3.75 17.81 -2.48
N LEU A 63 2.74 17.03 -2.89
CA LEU A 63 1.41 17.05 -2.27
C LEU A 63 1.38 16.38 -0.89
N ARG A 64 2.41 15.62 -0.53
CA ARG A 64 2.40 14.73 0.64
C ARG A 64 2.45 15.49 1.96
N TYR A 65 1.77 14.95 2.95
CA TYR A 65 1.75 15.50 4.30
C TYR A 65 1.53 14.38 5.34
N PRO A 66 1.75 14.62 6.64
CA PRO A 66 2.32 15.84 7.25
C PRO A 66 3.82 16.01 6.94
N GLU A 67 4.35 17.23 7.10
CA GLU A 67 5.79 17.51 6.93
C GLU A 67 6.67 16.60 7.79
N THR A 68 6.27 16.38 9.05
CA THR A 68 6.93 15.45 9.98
C THR A 68 6.15 14.14 10.05
N SER A 69 6.68 13.09 9.43
CA SER A 69 6.06 11.77 9.33
C SER A 69 6.91 10.70 10.01
N ALA A 70 6.28 9.76 10.73
CA ALA A 70 6.94 8.56 11.23
C ALA A 70 7.07 7.45 10.16
N VAL A 71 6.55 7.69 8.95
CA VAL A 71 6.61 6.74 7.82
C VAL A 71 7.69 7.13 6.82
N ALA A 72 7.80 8.43 6.47
CA ALA A 72 8.73 8.92 5.47
C ALA A 72 9.45 10.19 5.95
N GLN A 73 10.78 10.17 5.97
CA GLN A 73 11.60 11.32 6.37
C GLN A 73 12.72 11.53 5.33
N PRO A 74 12.66 12.59 4.50
CA PRO A 74 11.56 13.57 4.37
C PRO A 74 10.24 12.95 3.86
N VAL A 75 9.10 13.62 4.04
CA VAL A 75 7.77 13.09 3.67
C VAL A 75 7.62 12.76 2.17
N GLY A 76 8.38 13.46 1.31
CA GLY A 76 8.46 13.17 -0.12
C GLY A 76 9.07 11.82 -0.49
N THR A 77 9.79 11.17 0.44
CA THR A 77 10.52 9.92 0.20
C THR A 77 9.58 8.76 -0.09
N GLY A 78 9.93 7.92 -1.06
CA GLY A 78 9.18 6.74 -1.46
C GLY A 78 8.41 6.99 -2.75
N CYS A 79 9.13 7.17 -3.85
CA CYS A 79 8.53 7.49 -5.15
C CYS A 79 7.83 6.30 -5.84
N TYR A 80 8.06 5.06 -5.41
CA TYR A 80 7.36 3.88 -5.90
C TYR A 80 6.53 3.22 -4.81
N LEU A 81 5.34 2.75 -5.17
CA LEU A 81 4.51 1.89 -4.33
C LEU A 81 4.16 0.62 -5.10
N SER A 82 4.19 -0.52 -4.44
CA SER A 82 3.61 -1.76 -4.97
C SER A 82 2.65 -2.35 -3.96
N THR A 83 1.51 -2.81 -4.47
CA THR A 83 0.40 -3.34 -3.69
C THR A 83 0.06 -4.73 -4.23
N TYR A 84 -0.08 -5.70 -3.35
CA TYR A 84 -0.37 -7.08 -3.73
C TYR A 84 -1.40 -7.72 -2.82
N TRP A 85 -2.39 -8.42 -3.38
CA TRP A 85 -3.44 -9.11 -2.63
C TRP A 85 -3.04 -10.54 -2.33
N VAL A 86 -3.20 -10.93 -1.06
CA VAL A 86 -3.06 -12.31 -0.61
C VAL A 86 -4.43 -12.86 -0.25
N THR A 87 -4.73 -14.06 -0.73
CA THR A 87 -5.99 -14.75 -0.48
C THR A 87 -6.28 -14.87 1.03
N GLU A 88 -7.52 -14.60 1.42
CA GLU A 88 -8.00 -14.75 2.79
C GLU A 88 -7.67 -16.12 3.39
N GLY A 89 -7.18 -16.12 4.63
CA GLY A 89 -6.82 -17.35 5.36
C GLY A 89 -5.58 -18.08 4.83
N ARG A 90 -4.82 -17.48 3.91
CA ARG A 90 -3.60 -18.09 3.33
C ARG A 90 -2.29 -17.42 3.75
N TYR A 91 -2.33 -16.44 4.63
CA TYR A 91 -1.15 -15.69 5.06
C TYR A 91 0.01 -16.58 5.54
N ASP A 92 -0.25 -17.50 6.47
CA ASP A 92 0.82 -18.35 7.02
C ASP A 92 1.47 -19.26 5.97
N GLU A 93 0.68 -19.77 5.03
CA GLU A 93 1.21 -20.54 3.89
C GLU A 93 2.04 -19.62 2.97
N HIS A 94 1.51 -18.46 2.64
CA HIS A 94 2.19 -17.46 1.80
C HIS A 94 3.52 -16.99 2.41
N MET A 95 3.56 -16.76 3.72
CA MET A 95 4.76 -16.28 4.41
C MET A 95 5.90 -17.29 4.38
N LYS A 96 5.61 -18.60 4.47
CA LYS A 96 6.63 -19.65 4.30
C LYS A 96 7.28 -19.57 2.92
N TRP A 97 6.50 -19.34 1.87
CA TRP A 97 7.01 -19.13 0.51
C TRP A 97 7.84 -17.85 0.42
N THR A 98 7.34 -16.75 0.99
CA THR A 98 8.04 -15.44 1.01
C THR A 98 9.43 -15.54 1.61
N VAL A 99 9.57 -16.19 2.78
CA VAL A 99 10.87 -16.35 3.45
C VAL A 99 11.81 -17.22 2.59
N ALA A 100 11.32 -18.33 2.03
CA ALA A 100 12.13 -19.24 1.23
C ALA A 100 12.61 -18.60 -0.09
N ILE A 101 11.71 -17.93 -0.82
CA ILE A 101 12.07 -17.30 -2.10
C ILE A 101 13.00 -16.12 -1.88
N ASN A 102 12.80 -15.33 -0.82
CA ASN A 102 13.70 -14.22 -0.51
C ASN A 102 15.12 -14.73 -0.22
N LYS A 103 15.28 -15.81 0.57
CA LYS A 103 16.58 -16.46 0.80
C LYS A 103 17.22 -16.92 -0.52
N ARG A 104 16.44 -17.52 -1.43
CA ARG A 104 16.93 -17.93 -2.76
C ARG A 104 17.37 -16.75 -3.61
N LEU A 105 16.54 -15.73 -3.77
CA LEU A 105 16.84 -14.56 -4.60
C LEU A 105 18.08 -13.80 -4.09
N ASN A 106 18.29 -13.75 -2.76
CA ASN A 106 19.53 -13.19 -2.19
C ASN A 106 20.76 -14.00 -2.59
N ARG A 107 20.72 -15.33 -2.42
CA ARG A 107 21.81 -16.21 -2.82
C ARG A 107 22.16 -16.08 -4.30
N ASP A 108 21.15 -15.85 -5.13
CA ASP A 108 21.30 -15.76 -6.59
C ASP A 108 21.73 -14.36 -7.06
N GLY A 109 21.96 -13.42 -6.14
CA GLY A 109 22.34 -12.05 -6.50
C GLY A 109 21.22 -11.24 -7.17
N ARG A 110 19.96 -11.68 -7.02
CA ARG A 110 18.79 -11.09 -7.70
C ARG A 110 18.05 -10.04 -6.87
N VAL A 111 18.66 -9.55 -5.79
CA VAL A 111 18.09 -8.49 -4.93
C VAL A 111 18.83 -7.18 -5.15
N TYR A 112 18.12 -6.20 -5.70
CA TYR A 112 18.69 -4.89 -6.03
C TYR A 112 18.94 -4.01 -4.79
N ARG A 113 20.19 -3.67 -4.48
CA ARG A 113 20.52 -2.99 -3.20
C ARG A 113 20.45 -1.46 -3.24
N GLY A 114 20.41 -0.83 -4.42
CA GLY A 114 20.35 0.63 -4.58
C GLY A 114 18.99 1.25 -4.27
N ARG A 115 18.40 0.88 -3.13
CA ARG A 115 17.06 1.30 -2.71
C ARG A 115 16.91 1.30 -1.19
N THR A 116 15.95 2.06 -0.71
CA THR A 116 15.47 2.08 0.67
C THR A 116 14.00 1.68 0.70
N HIS A 117 13.67 0.71 1.55
CA HIS A 117 12.27 0.44 1.90
C HIS A 117 11.82 1.54 2.86
N VAL A 118 10.89 2.38 2.43
CA VAL A 118 10.34 3.48 3.22
C VAL A 118 9.21 2.95 4.11
N PHE A 119 8.33 2.15 3.52
CA PHE A 119 7.23 1.50 4.22
C PHE A 119 7.01 0.13 3.59
N THR A 120 7.24 -0.96 4.31
CA THR A 120 7.00 -2.30 3.78
C THR A 120 6.43 -3.18 4.86
N ALA A 121 5.19 -3.63 4.65
CA ALA A 121 4.50 -4.50 5.60
C ALA A 121 3.56 -5.43 4.85
N PHE A 122 3.47 -6.66 5.36
CA PHE A 122 2.25 -7.44 5.20
C PHE A 122 1.20 -6.91 6.17
N GLN A 123 -0.04 -6.85 5.73
CA GLN A 123 -1.13 -6.25 6.49
C GLN A 123 -2.40 -7.07 6.34
N ASP A 124 -3.13 -7.23 7.44
CA ASP A 124 -4.43 -7.89 7.47
C ASP A 124 -5.51 -6.92 6.97
N HIS A 125 -6.43 -7.41 6.14
CA HIS A 125 -7.59 -6.66 5.68
C HIS A 125 -8.59 -6.50 6.82
N GLU A 126 -9.05 -5.26 7.04
CA GLU A 126 -10.00 -4.91 8.11
C GLU A 126 -11.37 -4.50 7.56
N ALA A 127 -11.39 -3.75 6.45
CA ALA A 127 -12.62 -3.29 5.84
C ALA A 127 -12.41 -2.88 4.37
N THR A 128 -13.49 -2.93 3.60
CA THR A 128 -13.60 -2.18 2.35
C THR A 128 -14.88 -1.34 2.39
N VAL A 129 -14.76 -0.04 2.12
CA VAL A 129 -15.91 0.85 1.94
C VAL A 129 -16.03 1.21 0.47
N TYR A 130 -17.22 1.02 -0.09
CA TYR A 130 -17.51 1.19 -1.51
C TYR A 130 -18.38 2.43 -1.71
N ARG A 131 -18.02 3.30 -2.65
CA ARG A 131 -18.87 4.43 -3.03
C ARG A 131 -20.19 3.94 -3.64
N ASP A 132 -20.09 3.01 -4.58
CA ASP A 132 -21.22 2.56 -5.41
C ASP A 132 -21.77 1.18 -5.00
N GLY A 133 -21.38 0.68 -3.83
CA GLY A 133 -21.83 -0.61 -3.30
C GLY A 133 -21.52 -1.78 -4.25
N ALA A 134 -22.57 -2.44 -4.75
CA ALA A 134 -22.47 -3.57 -5.68
C ALA A 134 -22.47 -3.15 -7.16
N ALA A 135 -22.78 -1.89 -7.48
CA ALA A 135 -22.83 -1.39 -8.85
C ALA A 135 -21.45 -0.97 -9.39
N GLY A 136 -20.46 -0.81 -8.51
CA GLY A 136 -19.09 -0.44 -8.86
C GLY A 136 -18.08 -1.58 -8.72
N PRO A 137 -16.78 -1.28 -8.93
CA PRO A 137 -15.71 -2.24 -8.72
C PRO A 137 -15.67 -2.77 -7.28
N ARG A 138 -15.20 -4.00 -7.13
CA ARG A 138 -15.04 -4.68 -5.83
C ARG A 138 -13.57 -4.65 -5.41
N ASP A 139 -13.27 -4.86 -4.13
CA ASP A 139 -11.88 -4.88 -3.62
C ASP A 139 -10.98 -5.88 -4.36
N PHE A 140 -11.51 -7.05 -4.71
CA PHE A 140 -10.80 -8.05 -5.50
C PHE A 140 -10.56 -7.65 -6.96
N HIS A 141 -11.26 -6.62 -7.48
CA HIS A 141 -10.96 -6.01 -8.78
C HIS A 141 -9.94 -4.85 -8.66
N ALA A 142 -9.58 -4.42 -7.45
CA ALA A 142 -9.02 -3.09 -7.25
C ALA A 142 -7.64 -2.89 -7.91
N LEU A 143 -6.87 -3.97 -8.07
CA LEU A 143 -5.55 -3.92 -8.72
C LEU A 143 -5.62 -4.13 -10.24
N ASP A 144 -6.72 -4.63 -10.78
CA ASP A 144 -6.92 -4.82 -12.22
C ASP A 144 -7.70 -3.66 -12.86
N HIS A 145 -8.65 -3.10 -12.11
CA HIS A 145 -9.49 -2.00 -12.58
C HIS A 145 -8.63 -0.78 -12.94
N PRO A 146 -8.84 -0.11 -14.09
CA PRO A 146 -7.95 0.94 -14.60
C PRO A 146 -8.11 2.28 -13.84
N TYR A 147 -7.91 2.26 -12.52
CA TYR A 147 -7.84 3.47 -11.71
C TYR A 147 -6.71 4.38 -12.18
N GLU A 148 -7.01 5.66 -12.27
CA GLU A 148 -6.07 6.71 -12.67
C GLU A 148 -5.17 7.14 -11.50
N GLY A 149 -5.59 6.85 -10.26
CA GLY A 149 -4.87 7.25 -9.06
C GLY A 149 -5.05 6.29 -7.89
N LEU A 150 -4.11 6.40 -6.95
CA LEU A 150 -4.16 5.78 -5.64
C LEU A 150 -3.68 6.78 -4.60
N VAL A 151 -4.37 6.91 -3.47
CA VAL A 151 -3.85 7.61 -2.30
C VAL A 151 -3.59 6.61 -1.19
N LEU A 152 -2.34 6.57 -0.70
CA LEU A 152 -1.95 5.86 0.51
C LEU A 152 -2.15 6.81 1.69
N GLN A 153 -2.95 6.41 2.67
CA GLN A 153 -3.07 7.11 3.94
C GLN A 153 -2.64 6.17 5.08
N VAL A 154 -1.80 6.65 5.99
CA VAL A 154 -1.40 5.94 7.20
C VAL A 154 -1.83 6.76 8.41
N VAL A 155 -2.56 6.12 9.33
CA VAL A 155 -3.05 6.73 10.57
C VAL A 155 -2.55 5.93 11.75
N ASP A 156 -2.00 6.61 12.75
CA ASP A 156 -1.53 6.03 14.01
C ASP A 156 -2.53 6.38 15.12
N ALA A 157 -3.05 5.37 15.83
CA ALA A 157 -3.88 5.55 17.00
C ALA A 157 -3.04 5.47 18.29
N GLU A 158 -3.60 5.86 19.44
CA GLU A 158 -2.86 5.84 20.72
C GLU A 158 -2.57 4.43 21.25
N GLY A 159 -3.26 3.41 20.73
CA GLY A 159 -3.15 2.02 21.18
C GLY A 159 -4.01 1.05 20.36
N PRO A 160 -3.97 -0.25 20.67
CA PRO A 160 -4.79 -1.26 20.00
C PRO A 160 -6.30 -0.99 20.12
N GLU A 161 -6.76 -0.52 21.27
CA GLU A 161 -8.15 -0.15 21.52
C GLU A 161 -8.54 1.08 20.69
N GLY A 162 -7.71 2.13 20.71
CA GLY A 162 -7.91 3.33 19.89
C GLY A 162 -7.92 3.03 18.40
N ARG A 163 -7.10 2.06 17.94
CA ARG A 163 -7.12 1.58 16.55
C ARG A 163 -8.46 0.94 16.19
N ALA A 164 -9.07 0.19 17.10
CA ALA A 164 -10.39 -0.41 16.88
C ALA A 164 -11.50 0.66 16.81
N GLU A 165 -11.44 1.68 17.67
CA GLU A 165 -12.35 2.83 17.62
C GLU A 165 -12.20 3.63 16.32
N LEU A 166 -10.96 3.87 15.90
CA LEU A 166 -10.64 4.51 14.62
C LEU A 166 -11.21 3.70 13.44
N LEU A 167 -11.03 2.38 13.42
CA LEU A 167 -11.57 1.51 12.38
C LEU A 167 -13.09 1.62 12.28
N GLU A 168 -13.79 1.59 13.42
CA GLU A 168 -15.24 1.67 13.44
C GLU A 168 -15.73 3.04 12.97
N TRP A 169 -15.11 4.13 13.41
CA TRP A 169 -15.42 5.48 12.93
C TRP A 169 -15.17 5.64 11.43
N LEU A 170 -14.05 5.10 10.92
CA LEU A 170 -13.73 5.09 9.49
C LEU A 170 -14.84 4.40 8.68
N ARG A 171 -15.22 3.19 9.09
CA ARG A 171 -16.17 2.35 8.34
C ARG A 171 -17.62 2.85 8.42
N SER A 172 -18.05 3.30 9.60
CA SER A 172 -19.46 3.64 9.85
C SER A 172 -19.83 5.06 9.46
N ARG A 173 -18.86 6.00 9.48
CA ARG A 173 -19.12 7.43 9.32
C ARG A 173 -18.20 8.11 8.32
N HIS A 174 -16.90 8.13 8.58
CA HIS A 174 -15.98 9.00 7.84
C HIS A 174 -15.88 8.62 6.36
N LEU A 175 -15.62 7.35 6.04
CA LEU A 175 -15.47 6.89 4.65
C LEU A 175 -16.79 6.95 3.88
N PRO A 176 -17.95 6.49 4.39
CA PRO A 176 -19.22 6.65 3.69
C PRO A 176 -19.56 8.10 3.32
N GLU A 177 -19.33 9.06 4.24
CA GLU A 177 -19.55 10.49 3.98
C GLU A 177 -18.59 11.03 2.93
N ARG A 178 -17.30 10.69 3.03
CA ARG A 178 -16.25 11.18 2.11
C ARG A 178 -16.36 10.62 0.70
N LEU A 179 -16.82 9.37 0.56
CA LEU A 179 -16.90 8.73 -0.74
C LEU A 179 -18.03 9.25 -1.62
N LYS A 180 -19.13 9.71 -1.01
CA LYS A 180 -20.33 10.17 -1.72
C LYS A 180 -19.99 11.29 -2.72
N GLY A 181 -20.13 10.99 -4.01
CA GLY A 181 -19.86 11.94 -5.09
C GLY A 181 -18.38 12.26 -5.32
N SER A 182 -17.46 11.59 -4.64
CA SER A 182 -16.01 11.76 -4.82
C SER A 182 -15.48 10.93 -6.00
N PRO A 183 -14.28 11.22 -6.53
CA PRO A 183 -13.62 10.38 -7.53
C PRO A 183 -13.11 9.04 -6.97
N THR A 184 -13.17 8.82 -5.66
CA THR A 184 -12.75 7.56 -5.04
C THR A 184 -13.87 6.51 -5.18
N ALA A 185 -13.58 5.40 -5.86
CA ALA A 185 -14.56 4.32 -6.05
C ALA A 185 -14.68 3.42 -4.81
N LEU A 186 -13.56 3.13 -4.14
CA LEU A 186 -13.50 2.33 -2.92
C LEU A 186 -12.26 2.66 -2.09
N VAL A 187 -12.34 2.35 -0.80
CA VAL A 187 -11.21 2.42 0.15
C VAL A 187 -11.07 1.08 0.84
N THR A 188 -9.88 0.50 0.78
CA THR A 188 -9.52 -0.69 1.57
C THR A 188 -8.72 -0.26 2.79
N VAL A 189 -9.06 -0.79 3.96
CA VAL A 189 -8.42 -0.52 5.25
C VAL A 189 -7.69 -1.78 5.70
N PHE A 190 -6.45 -1.62 6.12
CA PHE A 190 -5.58 -2.69 6.59
C PHE A 190 -4.93 -2.32 7.92
N ARG A 191 -4.52 -3.34 8.69
CA ARG A 191 -3.61 -3.16 9.83
C ARG A 191 -2.31 -3.95 9.61
N PRO A 192 -1.13 -3.46 10.00
CA PRO A 192 0.10 -4.20 9.83
C PRO A 192 0.11 -5.52 10.62
N THR A 193 0.70 -6.55 10.02
CA THR A 193 0.88 -7.87 10.65
C THR A 193 2.31 -8.01 11.14
N PRO A 194 2.55 -8.55 12.35
CA PRO A 194 3.89 -8.91 12.80
C PRO A 194 4.56 -9.87 11.80
N LEU A 195 5.80 -9.58 11.43
CA LEU A 195 6.58 -10.49 10.59
C LEU A 195 7.11 -11.66 11.43
N PRO A 196 7.31 -12.84 10.82
CA PRO A 196 7.80 -14.01 11.54
C PRO A 196 9.25 -13.82 12.03
N GLY A 197 9.57 -14.46 13.15
CA GLY A 197 10.89 -14.35 13.80
C GLY A 197 12.06 -14.90 12.97
N ASP A 198 11.80 -15.77 11.99
CA ASP A 198 12.80 -16.39 11.11
C ASP A 198 13.00 -15.64 9.78
N ARG A 199 12.44 -14.42 9.67
CA ARG A 199 12.69 -13.49 8.56
C ARG A 199 14.18 -13.15 8.44
N MET A 200 14.57 -12.64 7.27
CA MET A 200 15.94 -12.17 7.04
C MET A 200 16.30 -11.03 8.00
N THR A 201 17.52 -11.04 8.54
CA THR A 201 17.97 -10.10 9.61
C THR A 201 17.93 -8.62 9.21
N TYR A 202 18.06 -8.31 7.93
CA TYR A 202 17.98 -6.94 7.41
C TYR A 202 16.54 -6.48 7.15
N VAL A 203 15.54 -7.36 7.27
CA VAL A 203 14.12 -7.01 7.15
C VAL A 203 13.65 -6.48 8.51
N LYS A 204 13.34 -5.19 8.54
CA LYS A 204 12.84 -4.52 9.74
C LYS A 204 11.33 -4.69 9.86
N GLN A 205 10.85 -4.76 11.10
CA GLN A 205 9.42 -4.61 11.39
C GLN A 205 9.05 -3.15 11.14
N VAL A 206 7.90 -2.90 10.51
CA VAL A 206 7.36 -1.54 10.44
C VAL A 206 7.01 -1.04 11.85
N GLU A 207 7.21 0.24 12.13
CA GLU A 207 6.74 0.84 13.38
C GLU A 207 5.21 0.88 13.43
N GLY A 208 4.65 0.94 14.64
CA GLY A 208 3.20 1.07 14.85
C GLY A 208 2.38 -0.15 14.46
N VAL A 209 2.94 -1.36 14.53
CA VAL A 209 2.22 -2.62 14.20
C VAL A 209 0.92 -2.77 15.00
N GLU A 210 0.93 -2.33 16.26
CA GLU A 210 -0.20 -2.47 17.17
C GLU A 210 -1.18 -1.28 17.12
N THR A 211 -0.84 -0.21 16.40
CA THR A 211 -1.53 1.08 16.51
C THR A 211 -1.99 1.65 15.16
N ARG A 212 -1.37 1.24 14.05
CA ARG A 212 -1.62 1.84 12.74
C ARG A 212 -2.72 1.17 11.94
N LEU A 213 -3.40 1.99 11.15
CA LEU A 213 -4.20 1.59 9.99
C LEU A 213 -3.60 2.18 8.71
N THR A 214 -3.61 1.38 7.64
CA THR A 214 -3.25 1.79 6.29
C THR A 214 -4.50 1.77 5.42
N LEU A 215 -4.81 2.89 4.78
CA LEU A 215 -5.92 3.04 3.85
C LEU A 215 -5.36 3.21 2.44
N LEU A 216 -5.97 2.51 1.48
CA LEU A 216 -5.72 2.69 0.05
C LEU A 216 -7.01 3.21 -0.60
N TRP A 217 -6.97 4.44 -1.08
CA TRP A 217 -8.07 5.10 -1.77
C TRP A 217 -7.87 4.90 -3.27
N PHE A 218 -8.79 4.21 -3.95
CA PHE A 218 -8.70 3.93 -5.38
C PHE A 218 -9.51 4.94 -6.21
N LEU A 219 -8.83 5.73 -7.02
CA LEU A 219 -9.39 6.91 -7.69
C LEU A 219 -9.65 6.63 -9.17
N GLN A 220 -10.79 7.09 -9.65
CA GLN A 220 -11.15 7.09 -11.07
C GLN A 220 -10.58 8.30 -11.83
N GLU A 221 -9.96 9.24 -11.13
CA GLU A 221 -9.33 10.44 -11.69
C GLU A 221 -7.90 10.57 -11.17
N ASP A 222 -7.07 11.31 -11.91
CA ASP A 222 -5.72 11.66 -11.45
C ASP A 222 -5.78 12.43 -10.11
N PRO A 223 -5.00 12.04 -9.09
CA PRO A 223 -5.05 12.64 -7.77
C PRO A 223 -4.71 14.14 -7.78
N ARG A 224 -3.92 14.62 -8.75
CA ARG A 224 -3.58 16.05 -8.86
C ARG A 224 -4.80 16.91 -9.15
N ALA A 225 -5.77 16.39 -9.90
CA ALA A 225 -6.96 17.14 -10.30
C ALA A 225 -7.97 17.33 -9.15
N CYS A 226 -7.88 16.50 -8.11
CA CYS A 226 -8.88 16.40 -7.05
C CYS A 226 -8.31 16.51 -5.63
N TRP A 227 -7.01 16.80 -5.50
CA TRP A 227 -6.27 16.77 -4.23
C TRP A 227 -6.86 17.66 -3.14
N ASP A 228 -6.99 18.95 -3.43
CA ASP A 228 -7.43 19.94 -2.43
C ASP A 228 -8.87 19.70 -1.98
N ALA A 229 -9.73 19.27 -2.91
CA ALA A 229 -11.14 19.04 -2.64
C ALA A 229 -11.39 17.80 -1.76
N HIS A 230 -10.59 16.74 -1.91
CA HIS A 230 -10.90 15.44 -1.32
C HIS A 230 -9.86 14.93 -0.30
N PHE A 231 -8.60 15.30 -0.45
CA PHE A 231 -7.50 14.64 0.27
C PHE A 231 -6.75 15.58 1.21
N ALA A 232 -6.54 16.85 0.89
CA ALA A 232 -5.77 17.78 1.73
C ALA A 232 -6.28 17.90 3.19
N GLY A 233 -7.59 17.70 3.41
CA GLY A 233 -8.24 17.78 4.72
C GLY A 233 -8.30 16.48 5.54
N LEU A 234 -7.76 15.35 5.07
CA LEU A 234 -7.90 14.07 5.80
C LEU A 234 -7.19 14.09 7.15
N GLY A 235 -6.08 14.84 7.27
CA GLY A 235 -5.35 15.00 8.53
C GLY A 235 -6.18 15.68 9.60
N ALA A 236 -6.79 16.82 9.24
CA ALA A 236 -7.64 17.59 10.14
C ALA A 236 -8.86 16.77 10.59
N ALA A 237 -9.51 16.03 9.68
CA ALA A 237 -10.68 15.23 10.03
C ALA A 237 -10.39 14.13 11.06
N VAL A 238 -9.22 13.47 10.98
CA VAL A 238 -8.80 12.48 11.99
C VAL A 238 -8.48 13.16 13.32
N ALA A 239 -7.79 14.30 13.29
CA ALA A 239 -7.44 15.05 14.49
C ALA A 239 -8.68 15.60 15.21
N GLU A 240 -9.67 16.13 14.48
CA GLU A 240 -10.95 16.62 15.01
C GLU A 240 -11.78 15.50 15.65
N ALA A 241 -11.69 14.28 15.12
CA ALA A 241 -12.31 13.11 15.73
C ALA A 241 -11.64 12.69 17.04
N GLY A 242 -10.38 13.10 17.27
CA GLY A 242 -9.61 12.71 18.45
C GLY A 242 -9.21 11.23 18.45
N LEU A 243 -9.22 10.56 17.29
CA LEU A 243 -9.01 9.10 17.18
C LEU A 243 -7.61 8.71 16.70
N GLY A 244 -6.73 9.69 16.48
CA GLY A 244 -5.34 9.41 16.10
C GLY A 244 -4.68 10.57 15.36
N ARG A 245 -3.57 10.21 14.70
CA ARG A 245 -2.68 11.10 13.97
C ARG A 245 -2.45 10.54 12.58
N VAL A 246 -2.59 11.38 11.55
CA VAL A 246 -2.16 10.99 10.20
C VAL A 246 -0.64 11.06 10.12
N GLU A 247 -0.02 9.95 9.76
CA GLU A 247 1.44 9.84 9.57
C GLU A 247 1.85 10.03 8.12
N LEU A 248 0.97 9.74 7.16
CA LEU A 248 1.25 9.96 5.75
C LEU A 248 -0.05 10.03 4.96
N VAL A 249 -0.16 10.98 4.03
CA VAL A 249 -1.10 10.95 2.91
C VAL A 249 -0.28 11.18 1.65
N ALA A 250 -0.27 10.19 0.76
CA ALA A 250 0.61 10.18 -0.40
C ALA A 250 -0.13 9.73 -1.66
N PRO A 251 -0.21 10.60 -2.69
CA PRO A 251 -0.81 10.23 -3.96
C PRO A 251 0.21 9.54 -4.88
N PHE A 252 -0.32 8.64 -5.71
CA PHE A 252 0.39 7.93 -6.74
C PHE A 252 -0.50 7.77 -7.98
N ILE A 253 0.13 7.61 -9.13
CA ILE A 253 -0.50 7.20 -10.39
C ILE A 253 0.03 5.82 -10.81
N PRO A 254 -0.67 5.04 -11.63
CA PRO A 254 -0.17 3.73 -12.05
C PRO A 254 1.10 3.85 -12.89
N THR A 255 2.03 2.90 -12.73
CA THR A 255 3.10 2.72 -13.72
C THR A 255 2.52 2.09 -15.00
N VAL A 256 3.26 2.19 -16.10
CA VAL A 256 2.95 1.46 -17.33
C VAL A 256 3.94 0.28 -17.43
N PRO A 257 3.49 -0.97 -17.23
CA PRO A 257 4.37 -2.13 -17.18
C PRO A 257 5.26 -2.27 -18.43
N GLY A 258 6.53 -2.59 -18.21
CA GLY A 258 7.53 -2.78 -19.26
C GLY A 258 8.13 -1.48 -19.78
N THR A 259 7.79 -0.33 -19.20
CA THR A 259 8.23 1.00 -19.65
C THR A 259 8.97 1.76 -18.57
N ASP A 260 9.68 2.80 -18.99
CA ASP A 260 10.35 3.75 -18.10
C ASP A 260 9.57 5.08 -18.01
N LEU A 261 8.28 5.04 -18.35
CA LEU A 261 7.40 6.19 -18.22
C LEU A 261 7.45 6.66 -16.75
N TYR A 262 7.77 7.95 -16.57
CA TYR A 262 7.95 8.66 -15.28
C TYR A 262 9.31 8.54 -14.58
N VAL A 263 10.23 7.68 -15.02
CA VAL A 263 11.54 7.51 -14.35
C VAL A 263 12.34 8.82 -14.31
N ASP A 264 12.21 9.64 -15.36
CA ASP A 264 12.83 10.96 -15.52
C ASP A 264 12.11 12.09 -14.74
N ARG A 265 11.00 11.78 -14.07
CA ARG A 265 10.15 12.74 -13.34
C ARG A 265 10.11 12.52 -11.83
N LEU A 266 11.04 11.73 -11.28
CA LEU A 266 11.03 11.35 -9.86
C LEU A 266 11.75 12.33 -8.92
N ARG A 267 12.51 13.27 -9.49
CA ARG A 267 13.42 14.17 -8.76
C ARG A 267 13.09 15.63 -9.01
#